data_AF-A0A2V8P387-F1
#
_entry.id   AF-A0A2V8P387-F1
#
_cell.length_a   1.000
_cell.length_b   1.000
_cell.length_c   1.000
_cell.angle_alpha   90.00
_cell.angle_beta   90.00
_cell.angle_gamma   90.00
#
_symmetry.space_group_name_H-M   'P 1'
#
loop_
_entity.id
_entity.type
_entity.pdbx_description
1 polymer ?
#
loop_
_entity_poly.entity_id
_entity_poly.type
_entity_poly.pdbx_seq_one_letter_code
_entity_poly.pdbx_strand_id
1 'polypeptide(L)'
;MTIQYGAMSADGRFVVFVTRAINLTPDKLNSDFQDIFVRDMVAGTTKLVSANAWGTASGNRQSWPPRISAHGRFVVFLSRASDLVYNDNNDPPGSFGCEDIFVRDIQLGVTTLASMNRFGTNSGNQCAYFNSYDISGDGHRVVFASAASALVANDTNNASDVFL
;
A
#
# COMPACT_ATOMS: atom_id res chain seq x y z
N MET A 1 10.27 10.54 16.53
CA MET A 1 9.86 9.73 15.36
C MET A 1 9.21 10.67 14.36
N THR A 2 9.84 10.92 13.21
CA THR A 2 9.30 11.84 12.19
C THR A 2 8.35 11.04 11.29
N ILE A 3 7.09 11.45 11.20
CA ILE A 3 6.16 10.87 10.23
C ILE A 3 6.50 11.50 8.87
N GLN A 4 7.00 10.68 7.94
CA GLN A 4 7.32 11.13 6.59
C GLN A 4 6.06 10.99 5.73
N TYR A 5 5.47 12.10 5.25
CA TYR A 5 4.23 12.10 4.46
C TYR A 5 4.44 11.82 2.96
N GLY A 6 5.68 11.53 2.56
CA GLY A 6 6.04 11.23 1.18
C GLY A 6 7.49 10.76 1.05
N ALA A 7 7.82 10.20 -0.10
CA ALA A 7 9.14 9.69 -0.43
C ALA A 7 9.49 10.03 -1.89
N MET A 8 10.75 9.84 -2.26
CA MET A 8 11.25 10.19 -3.59
C MET A 8 12.15 9.05 -4.10
N SER A 9 12.10 8.77 -5.40
CA SER A 9 13.06 7.85 -6.04
C SER A 9 14.49 8.40 -5.95
N ALA A 10 15.50 7.53 -6.08
CA ALA A 10 16.89 7.91 -5.88
C ALA A 10 17.39 8.98 -6.89
N ASP A 11 16.80 9.00 -8.08
CA ASP A 11 17.07 9.98 -9.13
C ASP A 11 16.21 11.26 -9.03
N GLY A 12 15.30 11.33 -8.05
CA GLY A 12 14.39 12.46 -7.86
C GLY A 12 13.23 12.55 -8.86
N ARG A 13 13.12 11.61 -9.81
CA ARG A 13 12.09 11.68 -10.86
C ARG A 13 10.68 11.47 -10.33
N PHE A 14 10.51 10.55 -9.38
CA PHE A 14 9.20 10.20 -8.85
C PHE A 14 9.08 10.64 -7.40
N VAL A 15 8.01 11.38 -7.10
CA VAL A 15 7.65 11.76 -5.72
C VAL A 15 6.33 11.10 -5.37
N VAL A 16 6.31 10.35 -4.28
CA VAL A 16 5.08 9.75 -3.73
C VAL A 16 4.67 10.47 -2.48
N PHE A 17 3.38 10.70 -2.29
CA PHE A 17 2.86 11.46 -1.15
C PHE A 17 1.42 11.09 -0.86
N VAL A 18 0.98 11.37 0.36
CA VAL A 18 -0.39 11.15 0.81
C VAL A 18 -1.16 12.47 0.95
N THR A 19 -2.42 12.52 0.53
CA THR A 19 -3.29 13.71 0.67
C THR A 19 -4.79 13.37 0.60
N ARG A 20 -5.64 14.29 1.07
CA ARG A 20 -7.11 14.24 0.89
C ARG A 20 -7.61 15.07 -0.31
N ALA A 21 -6.70 15.66 -1.08
CA ALA A 21 -7.06 16.47 -2.24
C ALA A 21 -7.83 15.64 -3.28
N ILE A 22 -8.85 16.24 -3.92
CA ILE A 22 -9.76 15.58 -4.87
C ILE A 22 -9.56 15.99 -6.32
N ASN A 23 -8.61 16.89 -6.57
CA ASN A 23 -8.42 17.56 -7.85
C ASN A 23 -7.07 17.25 -8.48
N LEU A 24 -6.39 16.20 -8.02
CA LEU A 24 -5.08 15.78 -8.55
C LEU A 24 -5.22 14.82 -9.73
N THR A 25 -6.31 14.05 -9.77
CA THR A 25 -6.62 13.08 -10.81
C THR A 25 -8.14 12.91 -10.93
N PRO A 26 -8.68 12.50 -12.09
CA PRO A 26 -10.14 12.33 -12.28
C PRO A 26 -10.77 11.17 -11.48
N ASP A 27 -9.95 10.18 -11.08
CA ASP A 27 -10.35 8.98 -10.35
C ASP A 27 -10.41 9.18 -8.82
N LYS A 28 -9.93 10.31 -8.29
CA LYS A 28 -10.16 10.67 -6.88
C LYS A 28 -11.48 11.42 -6.73
N LEU A 29 -12.53 10.72 -6.30
CA LEU A 29 -13.91 11.22 -6.34
C LEU A 29 -14.45 11.87 -5.05
N ASN A 30 -13.83 11.65 -3.89
CA ASN A 30 -14.27 12.18 -2.59
C ASN A 30 -13.08 12.57 -1.70
N SER A 31 -13.29 13.34 -0.64
CA SER A 31 -12.24 13.77 0.30
C SER A 31 -12.24 13.02 1.64
N ASP A 32 -13.04 11.96 1.76
CA ASP A 32 -13.29 11.26 3.03
C ASP A 32 -12.00 10.63 3.57
N PHE A 33 -11.21 10.06 2.67
CA PHE A 33 -9.98 9.34 2.98
C PHE A 33 -8.75 9.99 2.35
N GLN A 34 -7.62 9.80 3.04
CA GLN A 34 -6.30 10.07 2.49
C GLN A 34 -5.92 8.99 1.48
N ASP A 35 -5.42 9.45 0.34
CA ASP A 35 -4.96 8.61 -0.76
C ASP A 35 -3.52 8.93 -1.12
N ILE A 36 -2.88 7.96 -1.78
CA ILE A 36 -1.49 8.03 -2.18
C ILE A 36 -1.43 8.36 -3.66
N PHE A 37 -0.56 9.30 -3.98
CA PHE A 37 -0.30 9.74 -5.34
C PHE A 37 1.17 9.60 -5.66
N VAL A 38 1.47 9.43 -6.94
CA VAL A 38 2.82 9.56 -7.50
C VAL A 38 2.83 10.70 -8.51
N ARG A 39 3.85 11.56 -8.41
CA ARG A 39 4.15 12.63 -9.35
C ARG A 39 5.40 12.24 -10.14
N ASP A 40 5.28 12.15 -11.46
CA ASP A 40 6.44 12.15 -12.36
C ASP A 40 6.87 13.60 -12.58
N MET A 41 8.02 13.96 -12.02
CA MET A 41 8.58 15.32 -12.06
C MET A 41 9.10 15.69 -13.45
N VAL A 42 9.41 14.70 -14.29
CA VAL A 42 9.89 14.92 -15.67
C VAL A 42 8.69 15.07 -16.60
N ALA A 43 7.73 14.16 -16.54
CA ALA A 43 6.54 14.19 -17.41
C ALA A 43 5.49 15.21 -16.95
N GLY A 44 5.58 15.70 -15.71
CA GLY A 44 4.59 16.61 -15.14
C GLY A 44 3.21 15.97 -14.96
N THR A 45 3.15 14.65 -14.72
CA THR A 45 1.90 13.89 -14.54
C THR A 45 1.74 13.41 -13.11
N THR A 46 0.50 13.35 -12.63
CA THR A 46 0.15 12.78 -11.32
C THR A 46 -0.76 11.59 -11.53
N LYS A 47 -0.54 10.50 -10.79
CA LYS A 47 -1.36 9.30 -10.83
C LYS A 47 -1.76 8.88 -9.41
N LEU A 48 -2.95 8.31 -9.28
CA LEU A 48 -3.42 7.68 -8.05
C LEU A 48 -2.74 6.32 -7.88
N VAL A 49 -2.15 6.09 -6.71
CA VAL A 49 -1.47 4.85 -6.33
C VAL A 49 -2.43 3.92 -5.59
N SER A 50 -3.19 4.45 -4.63
CA SER A 50 -4.22 3.72 -3.87
C SER A 50 -5.55 3.64 -4.64
N ALA A 51 -5.48 3.26 -5.92
CA ALA A 51 -6.67 3.03 -6.74
C ALA A 51 -7.25 1.64 -6.45
N ASN A 52 -8.58 1.53 -6.50
CA ASN A 52 -9.27 0.25 -6.41
C ASN A 52 -8.83 -0.73 -7.51
N ALA A 53 -9.18 -2.01 -7.36
CA ALA A 53 -8.75 -3.09 -8.25
C ALA A 53 -9.16 -2.90 -9.73
N TRP A 54 -10.18 -2.07 -9.98
CA TRP A 54 -10.64 -1.72 -11.33
C TRP A 54 -9.90 -0.51 -11.92
N GLY A 55 -9.15 0.25 -11.11
CA GLY A 55 -8.49 1.48 -11.51
C GLY A 55 -9.45 2.62 -11.86
N THR A 56 -10.68 2.58 -11.34
CA THR A 56 -11.75 3.55 -11.67
C THR A 56 -11.97 4.60 -10.58
N ALA A 57 -11.56 4.29 -9.35
CA ALA A 57 -11.68 5.19 -8.21
C ALA A 57 -10.57 4.92 -7.18
N SER A 58 -10.47 5.78 -6.18
CA SER A 58 -9.72 5.51 -4.94
C SER A 58 -10.25 4.29 -4.19
N GLY A 59 -9.37 3.70 -3.38
CA GLY A 59 -9.77 2.68 -2.42
C GLY A 59 -10.82 3.20 -1.45
N ASN A 60 -11.62 2.27 -0.91
CA ASN A 60 -12.80 2.59 -0.12
C ASN A 60 -12.51 3.06 1.32
N ARG A 61 -11.24 3.09 1.75
CA ARG A 61 -10.80 3.48 3.11
C ARG A 61 -9.41 4.14 3.10
N GLN A 62 -8.94 4.54 4.29
CA GLN A 62 -7.71 5.31 4.48
C GLN A 62 -6.45 4.55 4.06
N SER A 63 -5.59 5.25 3.31
CA SER A 63 -4.21 4.86 3.03
C SER A 63 -3.20 5.75 3.77
N TRP A 64 -1.99 5.26 3.95
CA TRP A 64 -0.96 5.89 4.79
C TRP A 64 0.37 6.12 4.08
N PRO A 65 1.31 6.89 4.69
CA PRO A 65 2.44 7.41 3.96
C PRO A 65 3.34 6.33 3.30
N PRO A 66 3.56 6.41 1.97
CA PRO A 66 4.21 5.35 1.19
C PRO A 66 5.73 5.29 1.37
N ARG A 67 6.34 4.24 0.79
CA ARG A 67 7.76 4.18 0.39
C ARG A 67 7.86 3.84 -1.09
N ILE A 68 8.96 4.20 -1.73
CA ILE A 68 9.17 3.98 -3.17
C ILE A 68 10.53 3.32 -3.39
N SER A 69 10.62 2.37 -4.33
CA SER A 69 11.89 1.76 -4.72
C SER A 69 12.83 2.79 -5.33
N ALA A 70 14.14 2.54 -5.28
CA ALA A 70 15.16 3.51 -5.73
C ALA A 70 14.98 3.87 -7.22
N HIS A 71 14.57 2.91 -8.04
CA HIS A 71 14.29 3.10 -9.46
C HIS A 71 12.87 3.66 -9.75
N GLY A 72 12.05 3.92 -8.73
CA GLY A 72 10.80 4.66 -8.85
C GLY A 72 9.59 3.90 -9.42
N ARG A 73 9.69 2.59 -9.69
CA ARG A 73 8.58 1.82 -10.28
C ARG A 73 7.66 1.15 -9.26
N PHE A 74 8.14 0.81 -8.07
CA PHE A 74 7.31 0.15 -7.07
C PHE A 74 7.07 1.05 -5.87
N VAL A 75 5.82 1.14 -5.43
CA VAL A 75 5.41 1.90 -4.25
C VAL A 75 4.79 0.93 -3.26
N VAL A 76 5.39 0.79 -2.09
CA VAL A 76 4.80 0.03 -0.97
C VAL A 76 4.06 0.98 -0.05
N PHE A 77 2.89 0.56 0.42
CA PHE A 77 2.07 1.35 1.31
C PHE A 77 1.14 0.50 2.16
N LEU A 78 0.71 1.08 3.27
CA LEU A 78 -0.29 0.53 4.15
C LEU A 78 -1.66 1.12 3.80
N SER A 79 -2.70 0.29 3.77
CA SER A 79 -4.08 0.74 3.57
C SER A 79 -5.06 -0.11 4.37
N ARG A 80 -6.20 0.49 4.76
CA ARG A 80 -7.37 -0.22 5.27
C ARG A 80 -8.36 -0.58 4.16
N ALA A 81 -8.08 -0.20 2.92
CA ALA A 81 -9.02 -0.35 1.82
C ALA A 81 -9.08 -1.81 1.34
N SER A 82 -10.26 -2.41 1.45
CA SER A 82 -10.51 -3.80 1.08
C SER A 82 -10.78 -4.03 -0.41
N ASP A 83 -10.73 -2.97 -1.22
CA ASP A 83 -11.06 -3.00 -2.64
C ASP A 83 -9.87 -2.62 -3.54
N LEU A 84 -8.65 -2.53 -2.99
CA LEU A 84 -7.42 -2.32 -3.77
C LEU A 84 -7.00 -3.56 -4.58
N VAL A 85 -7.41 -4.74 -4.10
CA VAL A 85 -7.26 -6.05 -4.76
C VAL A 85 -8.51 -6.89 -4.49
N TYR A 86 -8.69 -7.99 -5.23
CA TYR A 86 -9.86 -8.86 -5.06
C TYR A 86 -9.76 -9.85 -3.89
N ASN A 87 -8.54 -10.15 -3.45
CA ASN A 87 -8.23 -11.16 -2.44
C ASN A 87 -7.87 -10.54 -1.09
N ASP A 88 -8.47 -9.39 -0.76
CA ASP A 88 -8.37 -8.78 0.56
C ASP A 88 -9.72 -8.92 1.29
N ASN A 89 -9.81 -9.94 2.14
CA ASN A 89 -11.08 -10.36 2.76
C ASN A 89 -10.93 -10.66 4.25
N ASN A 90 -9.91 -10.13 4.91
CA ASN A 90 -9.73 -10.23 6.37
C ASN A 90 -10.60 -9.22 7.15
N ASP A 91 -11.43 -8.44 6.46
CA ASP A 91 -12.33 -7.43 7.03
C ASP A 91 -13.76 -7.95 7.25
N PRO A 92 -14.19 -8.18 8.51
CA PRO A 92 -15.58 -8.54 8.79
C PRO A 92 -16.53 -7.39 8.42
N PRO A 93 -17.76 -7.70 7.96
CA PRO A 93 -18.80 -6.69 7.75
C PRO A 93 -19.01 -5.84 9.00
N GLY A 94 -19.01 -4.52 8.85
CA GLY A 94 -19.17 -3.58 9.98
C GLY A 94 -17.88 -3.29 10.76
N SER A 95 -16.74 -3.87 10.39
CA SER A 95 -15.44 -3.50 10.97
C SER A 95 -14.87 -2.21 10.37
N PHE A 96 -13.88 -1.64 11.05
CA PHE A 96 -13.12 -0.48 10.55
C PHE A 96 -12.06 -0.83 9.50
N GLY A 97 -11.95 -2.11 9.15
CA GLY A 97 -10.91 -2.66 8.29
C GLY A 97 -9.61 -2.93 9.03
N CYS A 98 -8.83 -3.90 8.57
CA CYS A 98 -7.45 -4.15 8.95
C CYS A 98 -6.51 -3.41 8.03
N GLU A 99 -5.39 -2.94 8.57
CA GLU A 99 -4.30 -2.44 7.76
C GLU A 99 -3.56 -3.58 7.06
N ASP A 100 -3.44 -3.49 5.74
CA ASP A 100 -2.69 -4.43 4.92
C ASP A 100 -1.59 -3.71 4.11
N ILE A 101 -0.57 -4.47 3.74
CA ILE A 101 0.58 -3.96 2.98
C ILE A 101 0.35 -4.24 1.50
N PHE A 102 0.38 -3.19 0.70
CA PHE A 102 0.19 -3.25 -0.74
C PHE A 102 1.44 -2.76 -1.47
N VAL A 103 1.67 -3.30 -2.66
CA VAL A 103 2.66 -2.80 -3.61
C VAL A 103 1.96 -2.42 -4.91
N ARG A 104 2.17 -1.18 -5.35
CA ARG A 104 1.74 -0.70 -6.67
C ARG A 104 2.92 -0.71 -7.63
N ASP A 105 2.78 -1.40 -8.74
CA ASP A 105 3.63 -1.19 -9.92
C ASP A 105 3.12 0.04 -10.68
N ILE A 106 3.87 1.13 -10.64
CA ILE A 106 3.52 2.41 -11.28
C ILE A 106 3.55 2.33 -12.81
N GLN A 107 4.36 1.43 -13.36
CA GLN A 107 4.46 1.24 -14.80
C GLN A 107 3.26 0.46 -15.33
N LEU A 108 2.86 -0.60 -14.63
CA LEU A 108 1.74 -1.46 -15.04
C LEU A 108 0.38 -0.96 -14.55
N GLY A 109 0.34 -0.12 -13.52
CA GLY A 109 -0.91 0.28 -12.88
C GLY A 109 -1.60 -0.88 -12.16
N VAL A 110 -0.83 -1.81 -11.61
CA VAL A 110 -1.32 -3.01 -10.91
C VAL A 110 -0.95 -2.94 -9.45
N THR A 111 -1.90 -3.27 -8.57
CA THR A 111 -1.69 -3.41 -7.14
C THR A 111 -1.63 -4.89 -6.77
N THR A 112 -0.69 -5.25 -5.90
CA THR A 112 -0.61 -6.58 -5.29
C THR A 112 -0.61 -6.45 -3.78
N LEU A 113 -1.23 -7.41 -3.10
CA LEU A 113 -1.19 -7.54 -1.65
C LEU A 113 0.11 -8.23 -1.23
N ALA A 114 0.95 -7.56 -0.43
CA ALA A 114 2.19 -8.10 0.09
C ALA A 114 1.98 -8.90 1.39
N SER A 115 0.99 -8.51 2.21
CA SER A 115 0.57 -9.23 3.42
C SER A 115 -0.42 -10.36 3.11
N MET A 116 -0.22 -11.11 2.03
CA MET A 116 -1.06 -12.28 1.71
C MET A 116 -0.76 -13.44 2.66
N ASN A 117 -1.78 -14.24 2.93
CA ASN A 117 -1.58 -15.53 3.57
C ASN A 117 -0.63 -16.42 2.76
N ARG A 118 -0.08 -17.44 3.43
CA ARG A 118 0.89 -18.38 2.84
C ARG A 118 0.40 -19.15 1.61
N PHE A 119 -0.90 -19.11 1.30
CA PHE A 119 -1.51 -19.78 0.15
C PHE A 119 -1.70 -18.82 -1.04
N GLY A 120 -1.47 -17.52 -0.86
CA GLY A 120 -1.66 -16.49 -1.89
C GLY A 120 -3.13 -16.25 -2.25
N THR A 121 -4.07 -16.68 -1.41
CA THR A 121 -5.51 -16.64 -1.73
C THR A 121 -6.30 -15.56 -1.01
N ASN A 122 -5.73 -14.97 0.04
CA ASN A 122 -6.37 -13.93 0.85
C ASN A 122 -5.30 -13.10 1.60
N SER A 123 -5.68 -12.01 2.27
CA SER A 123 -4.88 -11.31 3.28
C SER A 123 -4.54 -12.21 4.47
N GLY A 124 -3.55 -11.77 5.26
CA GLY A 124 -3.25 -12.33 6.56
C GLY A 124 -4.44 -12.26 7.51
N ASN A 125 -4.41 -13.07 8.57
CA ASN A 125 -5.50 -13.15 9.55
C ASN A 125 -5.49 -12.04 10.61
N GLN A 126 -4.56 -11.09 10.52
CA GLN A 126 -4.45 -9.93 11.40
C GLN A 126 -3.87 -8.73 10.65
N CYS A 127 -4.04 -7.53 11.22
CA CYS A 127 -3.56 -6.29 10.62
C CYS A 127 -2.02 -6.16 10.71
N ALA A 128 -1.43 -5.53 9.69
CA ALA A 128 -0.04 -5.10 9.69
C ALA A 128 0.18 -3.85 10.54
N TYR A 129 1.40 -3.68 11.06
CA TYR A 129 1.72 -2.55 11.94
C TYR A 129 2.01 -1.27 11.18
N PHE A 130 1.46 -0.17 11.70
CA PHE A 130 1.72 1.16 11.19
C PHE A 130 3.21 1.50 11.16
N ASN A 131 3.66 2.15 10.07
CA ASN A 131 5.04 2.61 9.87
C ASN A 131 6.14 1.54 10.00
N SER A 132 5.80 0.27 9.92
CA SER A 132 6.74 -0.84 10.08
C SER A 132 6.88 -1.62 8.78
N TYR A 133 7.17 -0.91 7.67
CA TYR A 133 7.39 -1.50 6.36
C TYR A 133 8.36 -0.69 5.50
N ASP A 134 9.04 -1.35 4.58
CA ASP A 134 9.93 -0.72 3.60
C ASP A 134 10.08 -1.60 2.34
N ILE A 135 10.63 -1.03 1.26
CA ILE A 135 10.89 -1.74 0.00
C ILE A 135 12.35 -1.63 -0.38
N SER A 136 12.93 -2.72 -0.89
CA SER A 136 14.30 -2.74 -1.38
C SER A 136 14.50 -1.76 -2.55
N GLY A 137 15.73 -1.29 -2.73
CA GLY A 137 16.06 -0.34 -3.80
C GLY A 137 15.75 -0.85 -5.21
N ASP A 138 15.89 -2.16 -5.44
CA ASP A 138 15.53 -2.86 -6.68
C ASP A 138 14.02 -3.20 -6.77
N GLY A 139 13.23 -2.95 -5.72
CA GLY A 139 11.80 -3.17 -5.69
C GLY A 139 11.36 -4.62 -5.53
N HIS A 140 12.29 -5.56 -5.35
CA HIS A 140 12.00 -7.00 -5.34
C HIS A 140 11.65 -7.57 -3.96
N ARG A 141 11.86 -6.82 -2.88
CA ARG A 141 11.58 -7.28 -1.51
C ARG A 141 10.85 -6.20 -0.73
N VAL A 142 9.87 -6.63 0.05
CA VAL A 142 9.14 -5.76 0.99
C VAL A 142 9.33 -6.33 2.37
N VAL A 143 9.88 -5.53 3.27
CA VAL A 143 9.91 -5.87 4.69
C VAL A 143 8.69 -5.28 5.35
N PHE A 144 8.01 -6.01 6.23
CA PHE A 144 6.94 -5.47 7.04
C PHE A 144 6.75 -6.22 8.36
N ALA A 145 6.17 -5.57 9.36
CA ALA A 145 5.80 -6.20 10.63
C ALA A 145 4.29 -6.48 10.71
N SER A 146 3.93 -7.66 11.18
CA SER A 146 2.54 -8.07 11.43
C SER A 146 2.49 -9.10 12.56
N ALA A 147 1.33 -9.26 13.19
CA ALA A 147 1.06 -10.37 14.13
C ALA A 147 0.25 -11.51 13.46
N ALA A 148 0.09 -11.45 12.13
CA ALA A 148 -0.68 -12.41 11.36
C ALA A 148 0.04 -13.75 11.20
N SER A 149 -0.38 -14.73 11.99
CA SER A 149 0.06 -16.14 11.93
C SER A 149 -0.24 -16.85 10.61
N ALA A 150 -1.13 -16.32 9.77
CA ALA A 150 -1.45 -16.90 8.47
C ALA A 150 -0.43 -16.57 7.36
N LEU A 151 0.53 -15.67 7.58
CA LEU A 151 1.49 -15.23 6.57
C LEU A 151 2.53 -16.31 6.23
N VAL A 152 2.94 -17.13 7.21
CA VAL A 152 3.91 -18.23 7.02
C VAL A 152 3.52 -19.48 7.81
N ALA A 153 4.05 -20.64 7.44
CA ALA A 153 3.61 -21.92 8.01
C ALA A 153 3.92 -22.12 9.50
N ASN A 154 4.93 -21.43 10.02
CA ASN A 154 5.48 -21.64 11.37
C ASN A 154 5.36 -20.41 12.28
N ASP A 155 4.59 -19.39 11.89
CA ASP A 155 4.19 -18.34 12.81
C ASP A 155 3.02 -18.89 13.66
N THR A 156 3.32 -19.22 14.91
CA THR A 156 2.37 -19.84 15.85
C THR A 156 2.15 -19.02 17.12
N ASN A 157 2.82 -17.87 17.25
CA ASN A 157 2.89 -17.15 18.51
C ASN A 157 1.88 -15.97 18.58
N ASN A 158 1.29 -15.57 17.43
CA ASN A 158 0.45 -14.37 17.31
C ASN A 158 1.13 -13.11 17.89
N ALA A 159 2.46 -13.10 17.92
CA ALA A 159 3.28 -11.98 18.31
C ALA A 159 3.73 -11.24 17.04
N SER A 160 4.19 -10.00 17.21
CA SER A 160 4.72 -9.24 16.08
C SER A 160 6.00 -9.89 15.54
N ASP A 161 5.96 -10.30 14.27
CA ASP A 161 7.09 -10.81 13.51
C ASP A 161 7.41 -9.89 12.34
N VAL A 162 8.65 -9.98 11.83
CA VAL A 162 9.10 -9.26 10.64
C VAL A 162 9.15 -10.23 9.46
N PHE A 163 8.44 -9.88 8.39
CA PHE A 163 8.32 -10.64 7.15
C PHE A 163 9.12 -9.97 6.02
N LEU A 164 9.59 -10.77 5.05
CA LEU A 164 10.35 -10.34 3.86
C LEU A 164 9.80 -10.99 2.59
#